data_AF-A0A5C9BBY8-F1
#
_entry.id   AF-A0A5C9BBY8-F1
#
_cell.length_a   1.000
_cell.length_b   1.000
_cell.length_c   1.000
_cell.angle_alpha   90.00
_cell.angle_beta   90.00
_cell.angle_gamma   90.00
#
_symmetry.space_group_name_H-M   'P 1'
#
loop_
_entity.id
_entity.type
_entity.pdbx_description
1 polymer ?
#
loop_
_entity_poly.entity_id
_entity_poly.type
_entity_poly.pdbx_seq_one_letter_code
_entity_poly.pdbx_strand_id
1 'polypeptide(L)'
;MGVRQTRLFVQSNEAQSDWAETLIGRVFRPLTTEFAESLHWFWFSRYGSSADDSGDCDIAQIPAEYKQPVQPGDIGYHRSMRFRFSISDDRQPDFERRGQQLINDNGYRISDFRPYDYVGDTGNNRFLGTENRQPGRAEQRAILATNFYAAISRLVIDALVGPDDQGRYRIESNDDQLQNPRGSTFQSLLHLFCNITNVPTDIYVFHKAALNLIGYGTFIYPPPSPPGDWDGMTPFPIRY
;
A
#
# COMPACT_ATOMS: atom_id res chain seq x y z
N MET A 1 -5.00 -18.96 15.12
CA MET A 1 -5.14 -18.16 13.89
C MET A 1 -3.88 -17.33 13.76
N GLY A 2 -3.13 -17.53 12.67
CA GLY A 2 -1.85 -16.89 12.45
C GLY A 2 -2.08 -15.50 11.89
N VAL A 3 -1.74 -14.45 12.64
CA VAL A 3 -1.77 -13.07 12.17
C VAL A 3 -0.34 -12.60 11.93
N ARG A 4 -0.04 -12.29 10.68
CA ARG A 4 1.33 -12.13 10.21
C ARG A 4 1.45 -10.92 9.30
N GLN A 5 2.67 -10.42 9.16
CA GLN A 5 3.03 -9.45 8.14
C GLN A 5 4.39 -9.78 7.54
N THR A 6 4.62 -9.25 6.35
CA THR A 6 5.93 -9.19 5.71
C THR A 6 6.05 -7.92 4.88
N ARG A 7 7.28 -7.44 4.66
CA ARG A 7 7.57 -6.29 3.81
C ARG A 7 8.43 -6.73 2.63
N LEU A 8 7.84 -6.65 1.44
CA LEU A 8 8.47 -7.03 0.18
C LEU A 8 9.18 -5.81 -0.41
N PHE A 9 10.45 -5.97 -0.75
CA PHE A 9 11.31 -4.97 -1.35
C PHE A 9 11.47 -5.26 -2.84
N VAL A 10 11.40 -4.21 -3.63
CA VAL A 10 11.53 -4.25 -5.08
C VAL A 10 12.87 -3.65 -5.47
N GLN A 11 13.58 -4.27 -6.41
CA GLN A 11 14.86 -3.76 -6.88
C GLN A 11 14.72 -2.37 -7.49
N SER A 12 15.77 -1.56 -7.41
CA SER A 12 15.77 -0.21 -7.98
C SER A 12 15.61 -0.17 -9.50
N ASN A 13 15.88 -1.28 -10.20
CA ASN A 13 15.74 -1.41 -11.66
C ASN A 13 14.32 -1.76 -12.14
N GLU A 14 13.40 -2.18 -11.27
CA GLU A 14 12.01 -2.42 -11.65
C GLU A 14 11.41 -1.11 -12.17
N ALA A 15 10.61 -1.16 -13.24
CA ALA A 15 10.00 0.03 -13.83
C ALA A 15 9.31 0.90 -12.77
N GLN A 16 9.39 2.22 -12.88
CA GLN A 16 8.74 3.12 -11.92
C GLN A 16 7.21 3.08 -12.05
N SER A 17 6.71 2.83 -13.26
CA SER A 17 5.30 2.57 -13.52
C SER A 17 4.93 1.15 -13.13
N ASP A 18 3.79 0.99 -12.47
CA ASP A 18 3.10 -0.29 -12.26
C ASP A 18 3.88 -1.40 -11.51
N TRP A 19 4.99 -1.07 -10.85
CA TRP A 19 5.78 -2.06 -10.09
C TRP A 19 4.95 -2.71 -8.98
N ALA A 20 4.05 -1.95 -8.34
CA ALA A 20 3.25 -2.42 -7.24
C ALA A 20 2.17 -3.38 -7.76
N GLU A 21 1.47 -3.00 -8.82
CA GLU A 21 0.51 -3.82 -9.56
C GLU A 21 1.16 -5.12 -10.01
N THR A 22 2.36 -5.03 -10.56
CA THR A 22 3.14 -6.18 -11.03
C THR A 22 3.52 -7.12 -9.88
N LEU A 23 3.97 -6.59 -8.75
CA LEU A 23 4.23 -7.39 -7.55
C LEU A 23 2.95 -8.05 -7.02
N ILE A 24 1.84 -7.32 -6.96
CA ILE A 24 0.53 -7.86 -6.53
C ILE A 24 0.14 -9.01 -7.46
N GLY A 25 0.23 -8.84 -8.78
CA GLY A 25 -0.11 -9.87 -9.76
C GLY A 25 0.80 -11.11 -9.69
N ARG A 26 2.10 -10.91 -9.46
CA ARG A 26 3.10 -11.99 -9.41
C ARG A 26 3.13 -12.75 -8.09
N VAL A 27 2.84 -12.08 -6.97
CA VAL A 27 3.00 -12.66 -5.63
C VAL A 27 1.67 -12.75 -4.89
N PHE A 28 0.96 -11.65 -4.72
CA PHE A 28 -0.22 -11.64 -3.84
C PHE A 28 -1.44 -12.32 -4.47
N ARG A 29 -1.69 -12.13 -5.77
CA ARG A 29 -2.78 -12.79 -6.49
C ARG A 29 -2.69 -14.32 -6.42
N PRO A 30 -1.56 -14.98 -6.76
CA PRO A 30 -1.45 -16.42 -6.61
C PRO A 30 -1.60 -16.86 -5.15
N LEU A 31 -0.95 -16.20 -4.19
CA LEU A 31 -1.11 -16.55 -2.76
C LEU A 31 -2.55 -16.49 -2.28
N THR A 32 -3.24 -15.40 -2.59
CA THR A 32 -4.62 -15.17 -2.13
C THR A 32 -5.63 -16.09 -2.83
N THR A 33 -5.32 -16.52 -4.06
CA THR A 33 -6.13 -17.49 -4.80
C THR A 33 -5.90 -18.92 -4.30
N GLU A 34 -4.64 -19.35 -4.21
CA GLU A 34 -4.24 -20.70 -3.81
C GLU A 34 -4.67 -21.04 -2.38
N PHE A 35 -4.75 -20.04 -1.49
CA PHE A 35 -5.09 -20.21 -0.08
C PHE A 35 -6.44 -19.61 0.32
N ALA A 36 -7.32 -19.32 -0.65
CA ALA A 36 -8.57 -18.58 -0.43
C ALA A 36 -9.45 -19.15 0.70
N GLU A 37 -9.52 -20.48 0.85
CA GLU A 37 -10.32 -21.14 1.88
C GLU A 37 -9.75 -20.98 3.30
N SER A 38 -8.43 -20.78 3.41
CA SER A 38 -7.72 -20.65 4.69
C SER A 38 -7.36 -19.20 5.06
N LEU A 39 -7.39 -18.30 4.08
CA LEU A 39 -7.01 -16.90 4.22
C LEU A 39 -8.22 -16.06 4.65
N HIS A 40 -8.33 -15.78 5.94
CA HIS A 40 -9.48 -15.09 6.52
C HIS A 40 -9.58 -13.64 6.05
N TRP A 41 -8.47 -12.92 6.12
CA TRP A 41 -8.34 -11.55 5.60
C TRP A 41 -6.88 -11.27 5.22
N PHE A 42 -6.69 -10.32 4.32
CA PHE A 42 -5.38 -9.78 3.98
C PHE A 42 -5.52 -8.34 3.51
N TRP A 43 -4.48 -7.55 3.64
CA TRP A 43 -4.41 -6.24 3.01
C TRP A 43 -2.96 -5.85 2.76
N PHE A 44 -2.77 -4.91 1.85
CA PHE A 44 -1.45 -4.42 1.52
C PHE A 44 -1.42 -2.91 1.35
N SER A 45 -0.25 -2.32 1.59
CA SER A 45 0.00 -0.91 1.37
C SER A 45 1.38 -0.67 0.76
N ARG A 46 1.45 0.33 -0.12
CA ARG A 46 2.66 0.75 -0.85
C ARG A 46 3.43 1.77 -0.01
N TYR A 47 4.75 1.67 0.02
CA TYR A 47 5.63 2.61 0.71
C TYR A 47 6.87 2.93 -0.13
N GLY A 48 7.24 4.21 -0.12
CA GLY A 48 8.62 4.66 -0.27
C GLY A 48 9.14 5.06 1.12
N SER A 49 10.33 4.61 1.50
CA SER A 49 10.91 4.95 2.81
C SER A 49 12.42 5.05 2.70
N SER A 50 13.05 5.73 3.66
CA SER A 50 14.51 5.82 3.75
C SER A 50 15.12 4.43 3.89
N ALA A 51 16.35 4.28 3.39
CA ALA A 51 17.09 3.01 3.35
C ALA A 51 17.29 2.32 4.73
N ASP A 52 17.11 3.05 5.83
CA ASP A 52 17.27 2.61 7.21
C ASP A 52 15.94 2.30 7.93
N ASP A 53 14.79 2.51 7.28
CA ASP A 53 13.47 2.20 7.87
C ASP A 53 13.33 0.70 8.16
N SER A 54 13.37 0.38 9.45
CA SER A 54 13.36 -0.97 10.01
C SER A 54 12.15 -1.24 10.90
N GLY A 55 11.15 -0.34 10.93
CA GLY A 55 10.06 -0.40 11.91
C GLY A 55 9.25 -1.71 11.90
N ASP A 56 9.26 -2.42 10.77
CA ASP A 56 8.49 -3.65 10.55
C ASP A 56 9.26 -4.75 9.80
N CYS A 57 10.58 -4.64 9.67
CA CYS A 57 11.44 -5.60 8.98
C CYS A 57 12.85 -5.63 9.60
N ASP A 58 13.63 -6.68 9.34
CA ASP A 58 15.09 -6.61 9.56
C ASP A 58 15.73 -6.01 8.31
N ILE A 59 15.95 -4.70 8.33
CA ILE A 59 16.49 -4.00 7.18
C ILE A 59 17.91 -4.45 6.84
N ALA A 60 18.69 -4.96 7.81
CA ALA A 60 20.08 -5.38 7.56
C ALA A 60 20.17 -6.59 6.61
N GLN A 61 19.13 -7.41 6.54
CA GLN A 61 19.06 -8.57 5.62
C GLN A 61 18.69 -8.18 4.19
N ILE A 62 18.24 -6.95 3.97
CA ILE A 62 17.86 -6.48 2.64
C ILE A 62 19.13 -6.02 1.88
N PRO A 63 19.43 -6.61 0.71
CA PRO A 63 20.63 -6.25 -0.05
C PRO A 63 20.66 -4.77 -0.48
N ALA A 64 21.86 -4.24 -0.67
CA ALA A 64 22.06 -2.82 -0.96
C ALA A 64 21.39 -2.39 -2.28
N GLU A 65 21.29 -3.27 -3.27
CA GLU A 65 20.65 -3.02 -4.57
C GLU A 65 19.13 -2.72 -4.50
N TYR A 66 18.49 -2.98 -3.34
CA TYR A 66 17.09 -2.62 -3.07
C TYR A 66 16.94 -1.26 -2.38
N LYS A 67 18.07 -0.67 -1.96
CA LYS A 67 18.15 0.55 -1.13
C LYS A 67 18.90 1.68 -1.83
N GLN A 68 19.28 1.50 -3.10
CA GLN A 68 20.17 2.45 -3.77
C GLN A 68 19.48 3.80 -3.99
N PRO A 69 20.21 4.91 -3.80
CA PRO A 69 19.72 6.22 -4.16
C PRO A 69 19.56 6.34 -5.67
N VAL A 70 18.55 7.10 -6.10
CA VAL A 70 18.30 7.38 -7.52
C VAL A 70 19.42 8.24 -8.11
N GLN A 71 20.04 9.11 -7.29
CA GLN A 71 21.18 9.94 -7.68
C GLN A 71 22.36 9.81 -6.72
N PRO A 72 23.62 9.91 -7.20
CA PRO A 72 24.80 9.93 -6.34
C PRO A 72 24.74 11.10 -5.33
N GLY A 73 24.79 10.79 -4.03
CA GLY A 73 24.75 11.79 -2.95
C GLY A 73 23.40 11.90 -2.22
N ASP A 74 22.32 11.29 -2.74
CA ASP A 74 21.03 11.22 -2.05
C ASP A 74 21.01 10.15 -0.96
N ILE A 75 20.11 10.32 0.01
CA ILE A 75 19.72 9.24 0.93
C ILE A 75 18.96 8.21 0.08
N GLY A 76 19.40 6.96 0.12
CA GLY A 76 18.73 5.87 -0.58
C GLY A 76 17.27 5.73 -0.14
N TYR A 77 16.37 5.48 -1.10
CA TYR A 77 14.97 5.16 -0.83
C TYR A 77 14.64 3.79 -1.42
N HIS A 78 13.95 2.95 -0.65
CA HIS A 78 13.44 1.68 -1.16
C HIS A 78 11.95 1.76 -1.47
N ARG A 79 11.55 1.07 -2.54
CA ARG A 79 10.14 0.79 -2.84
C ARG A 79 9.76 -0.54 -2.21
N SER A 80 8.66 -0.54 -1.47
CA SER A 80 8.22 -1.73 -0.76
C SER A 80 6.71 -1.84 -0.64
N MET A 81 6.22 -3.06 -0.48
CA MET A 81 4.85 -3.35 -0.12
C MET A 81 4.81 -4.10 1.21
N ARG A 82 3.99 -3.62 2.14
CA ARG A 82 3.67 -4.37 3.35
C ARG A 82 2.46 -5.23 3.07
N PHE A 83 2.58 -6.54 3.26
CA PHE A 83 1.48 -7.50 3.15
C PHE A 83 1.16 -8.03 4.55
N ARG A 84 -0.10 -7.86 4.98
CA ARG A 84 -0.59 -8.25 6.30
C ARG A 84 -1.75 -9.21 6.11
N PHE A 85 -1.79 -10.27 6.89
CA PHE A 85 -2.76 -11.33 6.67
C PHE A 85 -3.10 -12.10 7.93
N SER A 86 -4.26 -12.76 7.88
CA SER A 86 -4.70 -13.76 8.83
C SER A 86 -5.03 -15.05 8.09
N ILE A 87 -4.45 -16.15 8.58
CA ILE A 87 -4.59 -17.47 7.99
C ILE A 87 -4.80 -18.53 9.08
N SER A 88 -5.42 -19.65 8.73
CA SER A 88 -5.50 -20.83 9.60
C SER A 88 -4.11 -21.32 10.01
N ASP A 89 -3.92 -21.68 11.28
CA ASP A 89 -2.60 -22.01 11.86
C ASP A 89 -1.93 -23.18 11.16
N ASP A 90 -2.72 -24.19 10.80
CA ASP A 90 -2.29 -25.40 10.09
C ASP A 90 -1.82 -25.12 8.66
N ARG A 91 -2.28 -24.02 8.05
CA ARG A 91 -1.92 -23.61 6.68
C ARG A 91 -0.84 -22.52 6.63
N GLN A 92 -0.51 -21.88 7.76
CA GLN A 92 0.49 -20.82 7.80
C GLN A 92 1.86 -21.25 7.24
N PRO A 93 2.45 -22.42 7.60
CA PRO A 93 3.77 -22.80 7.10
C PRO A 93 3.81 -22.97 5.57
N ASP A 94 2.74 -23.51 4.99
CA ASP A 94 2.62 -23.69 3.55
C ASP A 94 2.49 -22.35 2.82
N PHE A 95 1.70 -21.43 3.39
CA PHE A 95 1.53 -20.09 2.86
C PHE A 95 2.84 -19.30 2.86
N GLU A 96 3.57 -19.29 3.98
CA GLU A 96 4.84 -18.58 4.10
C GLU A 96 5.91 -19.19 3.18
N ARG A 97 5.98 -20.52 3.07
CA ARG A 97 6.86 -21.22 2.13
C ARG A 97 6.55 -20.87 0.67
N ARG A 98 5.28 -20.91 0.29
CA ARG A 98 4.84 -20.54 -1.07
C ARG A 98 5.11 -19.06 -1.35
N GLY A 99 4.89 -18.19 -0.37
CA GLY A 99 5.17 -16.77 -0.48
C GLY A 99 6.65 -16.50 -0.71
N GLN A 100 7.52 -17.14 0.08
CA GLN A 100 8.97 -17.04 -0.10
C GLN A 100 9.42 -17.51 -1.49
N GLN A 101 8.84 -18.60 -2.00
CA GLN A 101 9.11 -19.08 -3.35
C GLN A 101 8.73 -18.03 -4.40
N LEU A 102 7.49 -17.52 -4.38
CA LEU A 102 7.03 -16.50 -5.33
C LEU A 102 7.86 -15.21 -5.25
N ILE A 103 8.25 -14.80 -4.05
CA ILE A 103 9.14 -13.65 -3.82
C ILE A 103 10.49 -13.87 -4.51
N ASN A 104 11.09 -15.04 -4.32
CA ASN A 104 12.39 -15.38 -4.90
C ASN A 104 12.34 -15.51 -6.42
N ASP A 105 11.32 -16.21 -6.95
CA ASP A 105 11.13 -16.46 -8.38
C ASP A 105 10.97 -15.16 -9.18
N ASN A 106 10.44 -14.11 -8.54
CA ASN A 106 10.23 -12.80 -9.16
C ASN A 106 11.30 -11.77 -8.77
N GLY A 107 12.39 -12.18 -8.13
CA GLY A 107 13.51 -11.30 -7.82
C GLY A 107 13.22 -10.24 -6.74
N TYR A 108 12.21 -10.45 -5.89
CA TYR A 108 11.89 -9.60 -4.75
C TYR A 108 12.61 -10.09 -3.48
N ARG A 109 12.60 -9.28 -2.41
CA ARG A 109 13.21 -9.65 -1.12
C ARG A 109 12.30 -9.37 0.05
N ILE A 110 12.40 -10.20 1.07
CA ILE A 110 11.88 -9.97 2.43
C ILE A 110 12.98 -10.33 3.42
N SER A 111 12.90 -9.83 4.64
CA SER A 111 13.69 -10.38 5.76
C SER A 111 12.99 -11.60 6.35
N ASP A 112 11.69 -11.49 6.62
CA ASP A 112 10.92 -12.54 7.28
C ASP A 112 9.41 -12.35 7.12
N PHE A 113 8.67 -13.37 7.57
CA PHE A 113 7.29 -13.25 8.01
C PHE A 113 7.28 -13.14 9.53
N ARG A 114 6.59 -12.15 10.09
CA ARG A 114 6.57 -11.88 11.54
C ARG A 114 5.16 -11.72 12.09
N PRO A 115 4.96 -11.89 13.42
CA PRO A 115 3.67 -11.62 14.03
C PRO A 115 3.25 -10.18 13.77
N TYR A 116 1.94 -9.96 13.62
CA TYR A 116 1.37 -8.64 13.39
C TYR A 116 0.24 -8.35 14.37
N ASP A 117 0.40 -7.27 15.14
CA ASP A 117 -0.64 -6.77 16.05
C ASP A 117 -1.63 -5.88 15.30
N TYR A 118 -2.62 -6.51 14.67
CA TYR A 118 -3.63 -5.79 13.91
C TYR A 118 -4.52 -4.91 14.80
N VAL A 119 -4.70 -5.23 16.08
CA VAL A 119 -5.50 -4.43 17.02
C VAL A 119 -4.74 -3.17 17.41
N GLY A 120 -3.46 -3.31 17.80
CA GLY A 120 -2.59 -2.16 18.09
C GLY A 120 -2.34 -1.26 16.88
N ASP A 121 -2.43 -1.78 15.66
CA ASP A 121 -2.37 -0.96 14.46
C ASP A 121 -3.73 -0.32 14.14
N THR A 122 -4.74 -1.13 13.81
CA THR A 122 -6.01 -0.66 13.20
C THR A 122 -7.10 -0.28 14.21
N GLY A 123 -6.91 -0.64 15.48
CA GLY A 123 -7.81 -0.30 16.58
C GLY A 123 -7.31 0.82 17.48
N ASN A 124 -6.14 1.41 17.19
CA ASN A 124 -5.56 2.40 18.10
C ASN A 124 -6.28 3.77 18.09
N ASN A 125 -5.83 4.65 18.97
CA ASN A 125 -6.41 5.96 19.21
C ASN A 125 -6.47 6.89 17.99
N ARG A 126 -5.69 6.65 16.92
CA ARG A 126 -5.79 7.42 15.66
C ARG A 126 -7.05 7.05 14.85
N PHE A 127 -7.61 5.88 15.12
CA PHE A 127 -8.83 5.37 14.47
C PHE A 127 -10.05 5.43 15.38
N LEU A 128 -9.88 5.81 16.65
CA LEU A 128 -10.95 5.94 17.64
C LEU A 128 -11.10 7.39 18.09
N GLY A 129 -12.27 7.97 17.80
CA GLY A 129 -12.71 9.23 18.42
C GLY A 129 -12.77 9.10 19.94
N THR A 130 -12.60 10.22 20.64
CA THR A 130 -12.52 10.30 22.11
C THR A 130 -13.66 9.57 22.82
N GLU A 131 -14.87 9.68 22.28
CA GLU A 131 -16.10 9.09 22.81
C GLU A 131 -16.09 7.55 22.71
N ASN A 132 -15.30 7.01 21.78
CA ASN A 132 -15.25 5.59 21.44
C ASN A 132 -14.04 4.85 22.02
N ARG A 133 -13.23 5.46 22.89
CA ARG A 133 -12.05 4.81 23.51
C ARG A 133 -12.39 3.96 24.75
N GLN A 134 -13.58 3.37 24.76
CA GLN A 134 -14.04 2.48 25.84
C GLN A 134 -13.45 1.06 25.66
N PRO A 135 -13.34 0.24 26.73
CA PRO A 135 -12.87 -1.14 26.62
C PRO A 135 -13.61 -1.95 25.55
N GLY A 136 -12.88 -2.75 24.76
CA GLY A 136 -13.43 -3.58 23.69
C GLY A 136 -13.67 -2.87 22.35
N ARG A 137 -13.61 -1.52 22.31
CA ARG A 137 -13.84 -0.76 21.07
C ARG A 137 -12.67 -0.82 20.10
N ALA A 138 -11.45 -0.97 20.61
CA ALA A 138 -10.27 -1.13 19.77
C ALA A 138 -10.36 -2.41 18.94
N GLU A 139 -10.74 -3.52 19.57
CA GLU A 139 -10.90 -4.83 18.94
C GLU A 139 -12.03 -4.79 17.90
N GLN A 140 -13.19 -4.23 18.27
CA GLN A 140 -14.31 -4.07 17.34
C GLN A 140 -13.93 -3.20 16.13
N ARG A 141 -13.23 -2.08 16.37
CA ARG A 141 -12.77 -1.19 15.30
C ARG A 141 -11.75 -1.89 14.40
N ALA A 142 -10.82 -2.63 14.99
CA ALA A 142 -9.79 -3.35 14.26
C ALA A 142 -10.41 -4.37 13.30
N ILE A 143 -11.42 -5.15 13.75
CA ILE A 143 -12.16 -6.09 12.89
C ILE A 143 -12.83 -5.38 11.70
N LEU A 144 -13.50 -4.25 11.96
CA LEU A 144 -14.16 -3.49 10.89
C LEU A 144 -13.14 -2.91 9.90
N ALA A 145 -12.05 -2.34 10.40
CA ALA A 145 -10.99 -1.75 9.59
C ALA A 145 -10.27 -2.81 8.74
N THR A 146 -9.90 -3.96 9.31
CA THR A 146 -9.26 -5.05 8.55
C THR A 146 -10.19 -5.63 7.49
N ASN A 147 -11.49 -5.79 7.79
CA ASN A 147 -12.47 -6.22 6.78
C ASN A 147 -12.60 -5.21 5.64
N PHE A 148 -12.64 -3.91 5.96
CA PHE A 148 -12.65 -2.84 4.95
C PHE A 148 -11.40 -2.86 4.07
N TYR A 149 -10.21 -2.93 4.69
CA TYR A 149 -8.95 -3.01 3.95
C TYR A 149 -8.85 -4.28 3.10
N ALA A 150 -9.35 -5.41 3.61
CA ALA A 150 -9.38 -6.65 2.86
C ALA A 150 -10.32 -6.61 1.66
N ALA A 151 -11.50 -5.99 1.81
CA ALA A 151 -12.41 -5.77 0.70
C ALA A 151 -11.74 -4.92 -0.40
N ILE A 152 -11.06 -3.83 -0.03
CA ILE A 152 -10.33 -2.99 -0.99
C ILE A 152 -9.19 -3.76 -1.66
N SER A 153 -8.38 -4.50 -0.89
CA SER A 153 -7.27 -5.28 -1.46
C SER A 153 -7.76 -6.37 -2.41
N ARG A 154 -8.91 -6.99 -2.15
CA ARG A 154 -9.56 -7.92 -3.10
C ARG A 154 -9.99 -7.21 -4.38
N LEU A 155 -10.61 -6.03 -4.29
CA LEU A 155 -10.95 -5.21 -5.46
C LEU A 155 -9.72 -4.80 -6.27
N VAL A 156 -8.60 -4.47 -5.61
CA VAL A 156 -7.34 -4.17 -6.30
C VAL A 156 -6.83 -5.38 -7.08
N ILE A 157 -6.90 -6.58 -6.50
CA ILE A 157 -6.49 -7.81 -7.20
C ILE A 157 -7.42 -8.12 -8.38
N ASP A 158 -8.73 -7.93 -8.20
CA ASP A 158 -9.75 -8.13 -9.23
C ASP A 158 -9.54 -7.19 -10.43
N ALA A 159 -9.24 -5.92 -10.15
CA ALA A 159 -8.98 -4.88 -11.14
C ALA A 159 -7.61 -5.01 -11.87
N LEU A 160 -6.81 -6.05 -11.58
CA LEU A 160 -5.53 -6.25 -12.26
C LEU A 160 -5.72 -6.79 -13.67
N VAL A 161 -5.15 -6.08 -14.64
CA VAL A 161 -5.01 -6.52 -16.03
C VAL A 161 -3.57 -6.97 -16.26
N GLY A 162 -3.40 -8.15 -16.83
CA GLY A 162 -2.10 -8.72 -17.18
C GLY A 162 -2.01 -10.23 -16.88
N PRO A 163 -0.81 -10.81 -16.99
CA PRO A 163 0.44 -10.13 -17.36
C PRO A 163 0.46 -9.70 -18.84
N ASP A 164 1.20 -8.63 -19.17
CA ASP A 164 1.60 -8.31 -20.55
C ASP A 164 2.75 -9.21 -21.03
N ASP A 165 3.24 -9.01 -22.26
CA ASP A 165 4.37 -9.77 -22.83
C ASP A 165 5.68 -9.64 -22.04
N GLN A 166 5.79 -8.65 -21.15
CA GLN A 166 6.92 -8.43 -20.25
C GLN A 166 6.63 -8.96 -18.82
N GLY A 167 5.52 -9.65 -18.62
CA GLY A 167 5.13 -10.18 -17.32
C GLY A 167 4.60 -9.11 -16.36
N ARG A 168 4.22 -7.92 -16.84
CA ARG A 168 3.79 -6.79 -16.00
C ARG A 168 2.28 -6.73 -15.88
N TYR A 169 1.82 -6.22 -14.74
CA TYR A 169 0.42 -5.98 -14.48
C TYR A 169 0.16 -4.49 -14.34
N ARG A 170 -1.06 -4.08 -14.65
CA ARG A 170 -1.56 -2.71 -14.43
C ARG A 170 -2.97 -2.77 -13.85
N ILE A 171 -3.48 -1.65 -13.36
CA ILE A 171 -4.90 -1.51 -13.08
C ILE A 171 -5.67 -1.37 -14.39
N GLU A 172 -6.88 -1.91 -14.44
CA GLU A 172 -7.84 -1.67 -15.53
C GLU A 172 -8.10 -0.17 -15.74
N SER A 173 -8.49 0.18 -16.96
CA SER A 173 -8.92 1.54 -17.30
C SER A 173 -10.44 1.59 -17.41
N ASN A 174 -11.03 2.70 -17.02
CA ASN A 174 -12.44 2.99 -17.16
C ASN A 174 -12.63 4.12 -18.20
N ASP A 175 -13.53 3.95 -19.16
CA ASP A 175 -13.77 4.91 -20.24
C ASP A 175 -15.05 5.76 -20.05
N ASP A 176 -15.79 5.57 -18.95
CA ASP A 176 -16.96 6.39 -18.61
C ASP A 176 -16.52 7.81 -18.23
N GLN A 177 -16.44 8.69 -19.22
CA GLN A 177 -16.03 10.09 -19.03
C GLN A 177 -17.01 10.90 -18.19
N LEU A 178 -18.27 10.46 -18.04
CA LEU A 178 -19.30 11.19 -17.30
C LEU A 178 -19.22 10.89 -15.80
N GLN A 179 -19.06 9.61 -15.44
CA GLN A 179 -19.06 9.15 -14.05
C GLN A 179 -17.65 8.89 -13.50
N ASN A 180 -16.66 8.74 -14.38
CA ASN A 180 -15.27 8.43 -14.04
C ASN A 180 -14.27 9.16 -14.96
N PRO A 181 -14.22 10.51 -14.90
CA PRO A 181 -13.46 11.32 -15.86
C PRO A 181 -11.94 11.13 -15.80
N ARG A 182 -11.38 10.46 -14.78
CA ARG A 182 -9.94 10.14 -14.70
C ARG A 182 -9.65 8.67 -15.02
N GLY A 183 -10.68 7.89 -15.35
CA GLY A 183 -10.58 6.54 -15.86
C GLY A 183 -10.04 5.49 -14.90
N SER A 184 -10.12 5.73 -13.58
CA SER A 184 -9.72 4.75 -12.56
C SER A 184 -10.94 4.26 -11.80
N THR A 185 -11.23 2.96 -11.79
CA THR A 185 -12.35 2.37 -11.02
C THR A 185 -12.31 2.77 -9.53
N PHE A 186 -11.11 2.96 -8.97
CA PHE A 186 -10.95 3.40 -7.57
C PHE A 186 -11.37 4.85 -7.33
N GLN A 187 -11.43 5.70 -8.35
CA GLN A 187 -11.96 7.07 -8.20
C GLN A 187 -13.44 7.04 -7.81
N SER A 188 -14.25 6.24 -8.49
CA SER A 188 -15.68 6.13 -8.19
C SER A 188 -15.92 5.49 -6.82
N LEU A 189 -15.13 4.49 -6.45
CA LEU A 189 -15.19 3.88 -5.11
C LEU A 189 -14.81 4.88 -4.00
N LEU A 190 -13.76 5.67 -4.21
CA LEU A 190 -13.36 6.73 -3.27
C LEU A 190 -14.43 7.80 -3.15
N HIS A 191 -15.04 8.21 -4.27
CA HIS A 191 -16.14 9.17 -4.26
C HIS A 191 -17.31 8.67 -3.40
N LEU A 192 -17.74 7.42 -3.59
CA LEU A 192 -18.80 6.83 -2.76
C LEU A 192 -18.39 6.73 -1.28
N PHE A 193 -17.14 6.38 -0.98
CA PHE A 193 -16.64 6.39 0.39
C PHE A 193 -16.73 7.79 1.02
N CYS A 194 -16.33 8.83 0.30
CA CYS A 194 -16.48 10.23 0.75
C CYS A 194 -17.95 10.58 1.01
N ASN A 195 -18.87 10.22 0.11
CA ASN A 195 -20.31 10.50 0.28
C ASN A 195 -20.90 9.79 1.51
N ILE A 196 -20.49 8.53 1.76
CA ILE A 196 -20.98 7.74 2.92
C ILE A 196 -20.45 8.33 4.24
N THR A 197 -19.19 8.74 4.26
CA THR A 197 -18.48 9.10 5.49
C THR A 197 -18.50 10.60 5.78
N ASN A 198 -18.87 11.42 4.80
CA ASN A 198 -18.70 12.87 4.83
C ASN A 198 -17.23 13.28 5.11
N VAL A 199 -16.27 12.42 4.79
CA VAL A 199 -14.84 12.72 4.89
C VAL A 199 -14.39 13.24 3.53
N PRO A 200 -13.99 14.52 3.41
CA PRO A 200 -13.47 15.06 2.16
C PRO A 200 -12.14 14.38 1.83
N THR A 201 -11.82 14.31 0.54
CA THR A 201 -10.44 14.06 0.11
C THR A 201 -9.79 15.41 -0.11
N ASP A 202 -8.77 15.74 0.69
CA ASP A 202 -8.01 16.96 0.49
C ASP A 202 -7.06 16.77 -0.71
N ILE A 203 -7.13 17.69 -1.68
CA ILE A 203 -6.08 17.85 -2.68
C ILE A 203 -5.20 19.01 -2.20
N TYR A 204 -3.94 18.72 -1.96
CA TYR A 204 -2.92 19.72 -1.71
C TYR A 204 -2.45 20.27 -3.04
N VAL A 205 -2.48 21.59 -3.15
CA VAL A 205 -1.86 22.34 -4.25
C VAL A 205 -0.52 22.84 -3.77
N PHE A 206 0.52 22.49 -4.51
CA PHE A 206 1.90 22.88 -4.27
C PHE A 206 2.32 23.89 -5.31
N HIS A 207 2.97 24.98 -4.90
CA HIS A 207 3.45 26.00 -5.83
C HIS A 207 4.93 26.29 -5.60
N LYS A 208 5.70 26.32 -6.69
CA LYS A 208 7.07 26.83 -6.70
C LYS A 208 7.19 27.95 -7.72
N ALA A 209 7.15 29.17 -7.23
CA ALA A 209 7.13 30.40 -8.01
C ALA A 209 8.38 30.51 -8.89
N ALA A 210 9.55 30.16 -8.34
CA ALA A 210 10.83 30.23 -9.05
C ALA A 210 10.91 29.30 -10.28
N LEU A 211 10.11 28.24 -10.31
CA LEU A 211 10.05 27.26 -11.40
C LEU A 211 8.75 27.34 -12.20
N ASN A 212 7.86 28.26 -11.85
CA ASN A 212 6.48 28.33 -12.35
C ASN A 212 5.79 26.95 -12.36
N LEU A 213 5.99 26.19 -11.28
CA LEU A 213 5.55 24.80 -11.17
C LEU A 213 4.41 24.69 -10.17
N ILE A 214 3.30 24.08 -10.60
CA ILE A 214 2.14 23.75 -9.77
C ILE A 214 2.02 22.23 -9.70
N GLY A 215 2.05 21.68 -8.49
CA GLY A 215 1.81 20.26 -8.21
C GLY A 215 0.47 20.04 -7.52
N TYR A 216 -0.11 18.85 -7.68
CA TYR A 216 -1.33 18.41 -6.99
C TYR A 216 -1.08 17.05 -6.33
N GLY A 217 -1.60 16.81 -5.12
CA GLY A 217 -1.49 15.49 -4.47
C GLY A 217 -2.36 15.33 -3.23
N THR A 218 -2.51 14.10 -2.75
CA THR A 218 -3.33 13.76 -1.56
C THR A 218 -2.47 13.45 -0.32
N PHE A 219 -1.29 14.04 -0.24
CA PHE A 219 -0.26 13.70 0.75
C PHE A 219 -0.59 14.23 2.15
N ILE A 220 -0.67 13.33 3.14
CA ILE A 220 -0.86 13.67 4.57
C ILE A 220 0.49 13.90 5.29
N TYR A 221 1.64 13.63 4.65
CA TYR A 221 3.00 13.86 5.17
C TYR A 221 3.91 14.37 4.03
N PRO A 222 4.88 15.29 4.26
CA PRO A 222 5.20 16.33 3.28
C PRO A 222 5.61 15.77 1.91
N PRO A 223 5.19 16.44 0.82
CA PRO A 223 5.54 16.04 -0.54
C PRO A 223 7.07 16.01 -0.70
N PRO A 224 7.61 15.23 -1.66
CA PRO A 224 8.98 15.43 -2.08
C PRO A 224 9.15 16.89 -2.56
N SER A 225 9.98 17.65 -1.85
CA SER A 225 10.32 19.02 -2.19
C SER A 225 11.18 19.03 -3.45
N PRO A 226 10.88 19.86 -4.47
CA PRO A 226 11.91 20.25 -5.44
C PRO A 226 13.08 20.90 -4.67
N PRO A 227 14.31 20.96 -5.23
CA PRO A 227 15.46 21.53 -4.54
C PRO A 227 15.12 22.88 -3.87
N GLY A 228 15.17 22.93 -2.53
CA GLY A 228 14.83 24.12 -1.74
C GLY A 228 13.35 24.36 -1.45
N ASP A 229 12.58 23.33 -1.08
CA ASP A 229 11.20 23.38 -0.55
C ASP A 229 10.12 24.02 -1.45
N TRP A 230 8.85 23.88 -1.07
CA TRP A 230 7.73 24.54 -1.74
C TRP A 230 7.51 25.94 -1.16
N ASP A 231 7.23 26.93 -2.01
CA ASP A 231 6.97 28.31 -1.57
C ASP A 231 5.61 28.43 -0.85
N GLY A 232 4.70 27.48 -1.08
CA GLY A 232 3.41 27.38 -0.40
C GLY A 232 2.75 26.01 -0.57
N MET A 233 2.01 25.61 0.46
CA MET A 233 1.13 24.43 0.48
C MET A 233 -0.26 24.87 0.94
N THR A 234 -1.28 24.64 0.12
CA THR A 234 -2.67 24.94 0.49
C THR A 234 -3.52 23.67 0.37
N PRO A 235 -4.15 23.19 1.47
CA PRO A 235 -5.13 22.13 1.37
C PRO A 235 -6.41 22.70 0.75
N PHE A 236 -6.90 22.04 -0.29
CA PHE A 236 -8.22 22.30 -0.85
C PHE A 236 -9.14 21.13 -0.51
N PRO A 237 -10.08 21.30 0.44
CA PRO A 237 -11.04 20.26 0.75
C PRO A 237 -12.00 20.10 -0.42
N ILE A 238 -11.96 18.95 -1.08
CA ILE A 238 -13.01 18.59 -2.03
C ILE A 238 -14.14 17.99 -1.21
N ARG A 239 -15.11 18.85 -0.87
CA ARG A 239 -16.42 18.44 -0.40
C ARG A 239 -17.31 18.30 -1.63
N TYR A 240 -17.91 17.13 -1.80
CA TYR A 240 -18.97 16.91 -2.78
C TYR A 240 -20.32 17.30 -2.19
#